data_AF-A0A7C4NG34-F1
#
_entry.id   AF-A0A7C4NG34-F1
#
_cell.length_a   1.000
_cell.length_b   1.000
_cell.length_c   1.000
_cell.angle_alpha   90.00
_cell.angle_beta   90.00
_cell.angle_gamma   90.00
#
_symmetry.space_group_name_H-M   'P 1'
#
loop_
_entity.id
_entity.type
_entity.pdbx_description
1 polymer ?
#
loop_
_entity_poly.entity_id
_entity_poly.type
_entity_poly.pdbx_seq_one_letter_code
_entity_poly.pdbx_strand_id
1 'polypeptide(L)'
;MMQAVAEIDVRAGAGMYSMGSRRRSSPRRVLILLILIGLGVWIIVNQNQLRQQLDPPPTPTATRTARSYVVEAESLLEARRFPDAIDAFIQAISLEPENAEVLLRLSRLLALRGRTTEAVTYAERAAQLRAAGFQCEHKAPQDVWAAKVDGRASLFLFGHGGATIDPWDTFMLYRKENALPMGQQSWGNITRWYNDEFTAITDEMNNTAMDDPKMKDLFRKAMEIWYRELPDCPLVQWFHRIPVNTTYWTNWPTEENPYMNSALWHLTMLQVVLGLKATNA
;
A
#
# COMPACT_ATOMS: atom_id res chain seq x y z
N MET A 1 87.37 -1.78 -20.65
CA MET A 1 88.46 -2.79 -20.56
C MET A 1 87.82 -4.16 -20.30
N MET A 2 88.58 -5.22 -20.57
CA MET A 2 88.31 -6.64 -20.29
C MET A 2 87.77 -6.93 -18.86
N GLN A 3 87.14 -8.06 -18.54
CA GLN A 3 86.89 -9.31 -19.29
C GLN A 3 85.69 -10.07 -18.70
N ALA A 4 85.21 -11.12 -19.39
CA ALA A 4 84.39 -12.17 -18.75
C ALA A 4 85.29 -13.32 -18.26
N VAL A 5 84.98 -13.87 -17.09
CA VAL A 5 85.48 -15.16 -16.57
C VAL A 5 84.31 -15.81 -15.82
N ALA A 6 84.18 -17.13 -15.89
CA ALA A 6 83.11 -17.90 -15.23
C ALA A 6 83.62 -19.27 -14.77
N GLU A 7 83.21 -19.70 -13.56
CA GLU A 7 83.15 -21.07 -13.00
C GLU A 7 82.43 -20.93 -11.63
N ILE A 8 81.40 -21.70 -11.19
CA ILE A 8 81.05 -23.15 -11.18
C ILE A 8 81.64 -23.87 -9.94
N ASP A 9 80.92 -24.65 -9.11
CA ASP A 9 79.46 -24.86 -8.90
C ASP A 9 79.01 -24.17 -7.56
N VAL A 10 78.57 -24.73 -6.41
CA VAL A 10 78.26 -26.10 -5.93
C VAL A 10 76.93 -26.10 -5.13
N ARG A 11 75.93 -26.85 -5.61
CA ARG A 11 74.70 -27.38 -4.94
C ARG A 11 74.25 -26.79 -3.57
N ALA A 12 73.00 -26.30 -3.50
CA ALA A 12 71.89 -26.93 -2.72
C ALA A 12 70.55 -26.16 -2.84
N GLY A 13 69.42 -26.85 -2.70
CA GLY A 13 68.08 -26.24 -2.50
C GLY A 13 67.17 -26.22 -3.73
N ALA A 14 66.30 -27.21 -3.87
CA ALA A 14 65.28 -27.25 -4.94
C ALA A 14 63.99 -26.53 -4.51
N GLY A 15 63.52 -25.57 -5.33
CA GLY A 15 62.25 -24.86 -5.16
C GLY A 15 61.49 -24.74 -6.47
N MET A 16 60.50 -25.62 -6.68
CA MET A 16 59.92 -25.87 -8.00
C MET A 16 58.70 -25.00 -8.32
N TYR A 17 58.84 -24.03 -9.22
CA TYR A 17 57.72 -23.38 -9.92
C TYR A 17 57.70 -23.74 -11.41
N SER A 18 56.96 -24.78 -11.74
CA SER A 18 56.70 -25.17 -13.13
C SER A 18 55.76 -24.18 -13.82
N MET A 19 56.20 -23.59 -14.94
CA MET A 19 55.27 -22.90 -15.85
C MET A 19 54.37 -23.92 -16.54
N GLY A 20 53.19 -24.15 -15.94
CA GLY A 20 52.17 -25.04 -16.48
C GLY A 20 51.83 -24.73 -17.93
N SER A 21 51.84 -25.76 -18.79
CA SER A 21 51.68 -25.58 -20.23
C SER A 21 50.32 -24.97 -20.58
N ARG A 22 50.33 -23.91 -21.40
CA ARG A 22 49.10 -23.26 -21.90
C ARG A 22 48.30 -24.27 -22.73
N ARG A 23 47.27 -24.87 -22.12
CA ARG A 23 46.30 -25.75 -22.80
C ARG A 23 45.74 -25.03 -24.03
N ARG A 24 46.06 -25.52 -25.24
CA ARG A 24 45.50 -24.99 -26.49
C ARG A 24 43.98 -25.04 -26.44
N SER A 25 43.33 -23.92 -26.73
CA SER A 25 41.87 -23.82 -26.82
C SER A 25 41.33 -24.86 -27.80
N SER A 26 40.41 -25.72 -27.38
CA SER A 26 39.83 -26.71 -28.29
C SER A 26 38.97 -26.01 -29.35
N PRO A 27 39.03 -26.41 -30.64
CA PRO A 27 38.30 -25.73 -31.71
C PRO A 27 36.79 -25.61 -31.43
N ARG A 28 36.20 -26.63 -30.78
CA ARG A 28 34.80 -26.62 -30.35
C ARG A 28 34.48 -25.51 -29.35
N ARG A 29 35.38 -25.19 -28.41
CA ARG A 29 35.18 -24.08 -27.45
C ARG A 29 35.28 -22.71 -28.14
N VAL A 30 36.22 -22.56 -29.08
CA VAL A 30 36.34 -21.34 -29.89
C VAL A 30 35.08 -21.14 -30.73
N LEU A 31 34.57 -22.19 -31.39
CA LEU A 31 33.34 -22.14 -32.17
C LEU A 31 32.12 -21.76 -31.32
N ILE A 32 31.95 -22.35 -30.13
CA ILE A 32 30.86 -21.99 -29.21
C ILE A 32 30.95 -20.51 -28.79
N LEU A 33 32.14 -20.02 -28.47
CA LEU A 33 32.34 -18.60 -28.11
C LEU A 33 32.02 -17.67 -29.30
N LEU A 34 32.42 -18.03 -30.52
CA LEU A 34 32.07 -17.25 -31.72
C LEU A 34 30.56 -17.25 -31.99
N ILE A 35 29.85 -18.36 -31.75
CA ILE A 35 28.39 -18.43 -31.86
C ILE A 35 27.72 -17.54 -30.80
N LEU A 36 28.19 -17.56 -29.54
CA LEU A 36 27.66 -16.72 -28.47
C LEU A 36 27.93 -15.22 -28.70
N ILE A 37 29.11 -14.86 -29.22
CA ILE A 37 29.43 -13.49 -29.61
C ILE A 37 28.56 -13.05 -30.79
N GLY A 38 28.39 -13.91 -31.81
CA GLY A 38 27.50 -13.64 -32.95
C GLY A 38 26.04 -13.44 -32.53
N LEU A 39 25.53 -14.28 -31.61
CA LEU A 39 24.20 -14.14 -31.03
C LEU A 39 24.06 -12.85 -30.23
N GLY A 40 25.06 -12.49 -29.40
CA GLY A 40 25.07 -11.24 -28.64
C GLY A 40 25.08 -10.00 -29.54
N VAL A 41 25.91 -9.98 -30.59
CA VAL A 41 25.93 -8.91 -31.60
C VAL A 41 24.60 -8.85 -32.36
N TRP A 42 24.02 -9.99 -32.74
CA TRP A 42 22.71 -10.04 -33.38
C TRP A 42 21.61 -9.46 -32.47
N ILE A 43 21.58 -9.82 -31.19
CA ILE A 43 20.63 -9.24 -30.20
C ILE A 43 20.84 -7.73 -30.08
N ILE A 44 22.08 -7.23 -30.02
CA ILE A 44 22.38 -5.80 -29.91
C ILE A 44 21.97 -5.02 -31.17
N VAL A 45 22.18 -5.58 -32.36
CA VAL A 45 21.77 -4.95 -33.63
C VAL A 45 20.25 -5.00 -33.80
N ASN A 46 19.62 -6.13 -33.48
CA ASN A 46 18.18 -6.36 -33.69
C ASN A 46 17.31 -5.91 -32.49
N GLN A 47 17.91 -5.32 -31.44
CA GLN A 47 17.20 -4.92 -30.22
C GLN A 47 16.01 -4.00 -30.47
N ASN A 48 16.06 -3.16 -31.51
CA ASN A 48 14.98 -2.22 -31.83
C ASN A 48 13.75 -2.94 -32.39
N GLN A 49 13.94 -4.00 -33.20
CA GLN A 49 12.82 -4.84 -33.66
C GLN A 49 12.27 -5.71 -32.51
N LEU A 50 13.15 -6.24 -31.65
CA LEU A 50 12.74 -7.04 -30.49
C LEU A 50 11.91 -6.22 -29.47
N ARG A 51 12.25 -4.95 -29.26
CA ARG A 51 11.44 -4.02 -28.44
C ARG A 51 10.07 -3.73 -29.07
N GLN A 52 10.02 -3.45 -30.37
CA GLN A 52 8.77 -3.22 -31.10
C GLN A 52 7.78 -4.42 -31.13
N GLN A 53 8.20 -5.62 -30.71
CA GLN A 53 7.32 -6.78 -30.51
C GLN A 53 6.93 -7.03 -29.04
N LEU A 54 7.52 -6.31 -28.09
CA LEU A 54 7.29 -6.45 -26.65
C LEU A 54 6.60 -5.23 -26.03
N ASP A 55 6.78 -4.05 -26.61
CA ASP A 55 5.99 -2.86 -26.27
C ASP A 55 4.53 -3.06 -26.75
N PRO A 56 3.50 -2.93 -25.87
CA PRO A 56 2.13 -2.87 -26.32
C PRO A 56 1.93 -1.62 -27.21
N PRO A 57 0.96 -1.63 -28.16
CA PRO A 57 0.70 -0.46 -29.00
C PRO A 57 0.40 0.76 -28.11
N PRO A 58 0.94 1.95 -28.44
CA PRO A 58 0.92 3.10 -27.53
C PRO A 58 -0.51 3.44 -27.13
N THR A 59 -0.79 3.37 -25.83
CA THR A 59 -2.14 3.48 -25.27
C THR A 59 -2.82 4.75 -25.75
N PRO A 60 -3.94 4.67 -26.50
CA PRO A 60 -4.57 5.85 -27.07
C PRO A 60 -5.21 6.70 -25.97
N THR A 61 -4.91 8.00 -25.99
CA THR A 61 -5.33 9.04 -25.05
C THR A 61 -4.53 9.07 -23.74
N ALA A 62 -4.04 10.27 -23.37
CA ALA A 62 -3.50 10.53 -22.05
C ALA A 62 -4.63 10.44 -20.99
N THR A 63 -4.33 9.88 -19.82
CA THR A 63 -5.27 9.84 -18.69
C THR A 63 -5.66 11.27 -18.30
N ARG A 64 -6.90 11.66 -18.63
CA ARG A 64 -7.40 13.01 -18.38
C ARG A 64 -7.45 13.27 -16.87
N THR A 65 -6.88 14.38 -16.43
CA THR A 65 -6.89 14.80 -15.02
C THR A 65 -8.28 15.30 -14.62
N ALA A 66 -8.60 15.32 -13.32
CA ALA A 66 -9.87 15.87 -12.84
C ALA A 66 -10.08 17.31 -13.34
N ARG A 67 -9.03 18.14 -13.31
CA ARG A 67 -9.03 19.50 -13.90
C ARG A 67 -9.39 19.52 -15.40
N SER A 68 -9.00 18.52 -16.18
CA SER A 68 -9.42 18.40 -17.58
C SER A 68 -10.92 18.11 -17.73
N TYR A 69 -11.52 17.37 -16.80
CA TYR A 69 -12.97 17.16 -16.76
C TYR A 69 -13.75 18.36 -16.21
N VAL A 70 -13.19 19.12 -15.26
CA VAL A 70 -13.78 20.38 -14.78
C VAL A 70 -13.92 21.41 -15.91
N VAL A 71 -12.86 21.62 -16.69
CA VAL A 71 -12.88 22.57 -17.83
C VAL A 71 -13.87 22.13 -18.93
N GLU A 72 -13.98 20.82 -19.18
CA GLU A 72 -15.01 20.28 -20.09
C GLU A 72 -16.42 20.49 -19.54
N ALA A 73 -16.67 20.19 -18.26
CA ALA A 73 -17.95 20.41 -17.62
C ALA A 73 -18.38 21.90 -17.67
N GLU A 74 -17.45 22.82 -17.49
CA GLU A 74 -17.69 24.26 -17.60
C GLU A 74 -18.02 24.68 -19.05
N SER A 75 -17.30 24.18 -20.06
CA SER A 75 -17.64 24.42 -21.47
C SER A 75 -19.01 23.81 -21.84
N LEU A 76 -19.36 22.65 -21.26
CA LEU A 76 -20.69 22.04 -21.44
C LEU A 76 -21.80 22.82 -20.72
N LEU A 77 -21.52 23.51 -19.60
CA LEU A 77 -22.45 24.45 -18.98
C LEU A 77 -22.72 25.66 -19.86
N GLU A 78 -21.69 26.26 -20.47
CA GLU A 78 -21.84 27.36 -21.43
C GLU A 78 -22.67 26.93 -22.65
N ALA A 79 -22.41 25.73 -23.17
CA ALA A 79 -23.21 25.09 -24.22
C ALA A 79 -24.62 24.63 -23.76
N ARG A 80 -25.00 24.84 -22.51
CA ARG A 80 -26.27 24.40 -21.87
C ARG A 80 -26.53 22.89 -21.95
N ARG A 81 -25.46 22.10 -22.13
CA ARG A 81 -25.44 20.64 -22.16
C ARG A 81 -25.37 20.07 -20.74
N PHE A 82 -26.41 20.37 -19.95
CA PHE A 82 -26.43 20.08 -18.52
C PHE A 82 -26.25 18.60 -18.13
N PRO A 83 -26.77 17.59 -18.86
CA PRO A 83 -26.50 16.18 -18.54
C PRO A 83 -25.02 15.84 -18.73
N ASP A 84 -24.44 16.20 -19.88
CA ASP A 84 -23.03 15.94 -20.18
C ASP A 84 -22.11 16.68 -19.19
N ALA A 85 -22.48 17.89 -18.75
CA ALA A 85 -21.76 18.64 -17.72
C ALA A 85 -21.82 17.97 -16.34
N ILE A 86 -22.95 17.36 -15.97
CA ILE A 86 -23.07 16.54 -14.75
C ILE A 86 -22.14 15.33 -14.83
N ASP A 87 -22.14 14.62 -15.95
CA ASP A 87 -21.31 13.42 -16.13
C ASP A 87 -19.82 13.77 -16.13
N ALA A 88 -19.42 14.88 -16.76
CA ALA A 88 -18.04 15.39 -16.70
C ALA A 88 -17.64 15.81 -15.27
N PHE A 89 -18.52 16.47 -14.49
CA PHE A 89 -18.25 16.71 -13.06
C PHE A 89 -18.17 15.42 -12.24
N ILE A 90 -18.94 14.38 -12.58
CA ILE A 90 -18.83 13.06 -11.94
C ILE A 90 -17.48 12.40 -12.27
N GLN A 91 -16.94 12.55 -13.49
CA GLN A 91 -15.56 12.11 -13.81
C GLN A 91 -14.48 12.95 -13.13
N ALA A 92 -14.72 14.23 -12.84
CA ALA A 92 -13.82 15.00 -12.00
C ALA A 92 -13.84 14.51 -10.54
N ILE A 93 -15.02 14.18 -9.98
CA ILE A 93 -15.19 13.69 -8.60
C ILE A 93 -14.71 12.24 -8.44
N SER A 94 -14.77 11.39 -9.48
CA SER A 94 -14.22 10.03 -9.41
C SER A 94 -12.68 10.03 -9.31
N LEU A 95 -12.03 11.09 -9.79
CA LEU A 95 -10.58 11.30 -9.71
C LEU A 95 -10.16 12.10 -8.47
N GLU A 96 -10.94 13.10 -8.03
CA GLU A 96 -10.69 13.91 -6.83
C GLU A 96 -11.92 13.95 -5.88
N PRO A 97 -12.18 12.87 -5.09
CA PRO A 97 -13.45 12.70 -4.36
C PRO A 97 -13.75 13.71 -3.23
N GLU A 98 -12.75 14.47 -2.78
CA GLU A 98 -12.88 15.47 -1.71
C GLU A 98 -12.72 16.92 -2.23
N ASN A 99 -12.67 17.13 -3.55
CA ASN A 99 -12.57 18.46 -4.12
C ASN A 99 -13.87 19.26 -3.85
N ALA A 100 -13.89 19.97 -2.72
CA ALA A 100 -15.03 20.71 -2.20
C ALA A 100 -15.47 21.88 -3.09
N GLU A 101 -14.69 22.26 -4.11
CA GLU A 101 -15.16 23.18 -5.14
C GLU A 101 -15.94 22.45 -6.23
N VAL A 102 -15.45 21.32 -6.74
CA VAL A 102 -16.16 20.52 -7.75
C VAL A 102 -17.47 19.94 -7.19
N LEU A 103 -17.46 19.44 -5.94
CA LEU A 103 -18.66 19.02 -5.21
C LEU A 103 -19.70 20.14 -5.07
N LEU A 104 -19.24 21.39 -4.89
CA LEU A 104 -20.11 22.58 -4.79
C LEU A 104 -20.61 23.06 -6.16
N ARG A 105 -19.80 22.92 -7.22
CA ARG A 105 -20.22 23.22 -8.61
C ARG A 105 -21.28 22.22 -9.07
N LEU A 106 -21.09 20.92 -8.82
CA LEU A 106 -22.08 19.88 -9.13
C LEU A 106 -23.37 20.01 -8.31
N SER A 107 -23.30 20.23 -6.99
CA SER A 107 -24.52 20.34 -6.16
C SER A 107 -25.41 21.51 -6.59
N ARG A 108 -24.81 22.68 -6.89
CA ARG A 108 -25.53 23.84 -7.46
C ARG A 108 -26.19 23.52 -8.80
N LEU A 109 -25.48 22.81 -9.69
CA LEU A 109 -26.02 22.36 -10.98
C LEU A 109 -27.21 21.41 -10.80
N LEU A 110 -27.08 20.40 -9.93
CA LEU A 110 -28.15 19.45 -9.64
C LEU A 110 -29.39 20.14 -9.07
N ALA A 111 -29.22 21.10 -8.15
CA ALA A 111 -30.32 21.89 -7.60
C ALA A 111 -31.04 22.71 -8.70
N LEU A 112 -30.29 23.40 -9.56
CA LEU A 112 -30.83 24.13 -10.71
C LEU A 112 -31.52 23.24 -11.76
N ARG A 113 -31.27 21.92 -11.73
CA ARG A 113 -31.95 20.92 -12.57
C ARG A 113 -33.06 20.15 -11.85
N GLY A 114 -33.40 20.52 -10.61
CA GLY A 114 -34.45 19.86 -9.81
C GLY A 114 -34.04 18.51 -9.20
N ARG A 115 -32.77 18.10 -9.33
CA ARG A 115 -32.20 16.89 -8.71
C ARG A 115 -31.82 17.17 -7.24
N THR A 116 -32.78 17.70 -6.48
CA THR A 116 -32.55 18.32 -5.17
C THR A 116 -31.98 17.36 -4.13
N THR A 117 -32.41 16.09 -4.11
CA THR A 117 -31.91 15.09 -3.16
C THR A 117 -30.40 14.84 -3.34
N GLU A 118 -29.95 14.66 -4.59
CA GLU A 118 -28.53 14.47 -4.89
C GLU A 118 -27.74 15.75 -4.65
N ALA A 119 -28.33 16.91 -4.98
CA ALA A 119 -27.74 18.21 -4.71
C ALA A 119 -27.43 18.40 -3.21
N VAL A 120 -28.36 17.99 -2.33
CA VAL A 120 -28.16 18.03 -0.87
C VAL A 120 -26.98 17.13 -0.48
N THR A 121 -26.91 15.88 -0.92
CA THR A 121 -25.80 14.97 -0.55
C THR A 121 -24.42 15.49 -0.99
N TYR A 122 -24.30 16.08 -2.18
CA TYR A 122 -23.03 16.69 -2.62
C TYR A 122 -22.74 18.03 -1.91
N ALA A 123 -23.76 18.80 -1.56
CA ALA A 123 -23.62 20.03 -0.78
C ALA A 123 -23.22 19.75 0.67
N GLU A 124 -23.77 18.71 1.31
CA GLU A 124 -23.43 18.28 2.67
C GLU A 124 -21.96 17.90 2.78
N ARG A 125 -21.43 17.11 1.84
CA ARG A 125 -20.00 16.78 1.78
C ARG A 125 -19.13 18.03 1.62
N ALA A 126 -19.50 18.94 0.73
CA ALA A 126 -18.78 20.21 0.54
C ALA A 126 -18.92 21.17 1.75
N ALA A 127 -20.02 21.07 2.51
CA ALA A 127 -20.30 21.88 3.68
C ALA A 127 -19.58 21.35 4.93
N GLN A 128 -19.57 20.04 5.18
CA GLN A 128 -18.81 19.42 6.28
C GLN A 128 -17.32 19.78 6.20
N LEU A 129 -16.73 19.70 5.00
CA LEU A 129 -15.34 20.08 4.75
C LEU A 129 -15.06 21.58 4.94
N ARG A 130 -16.06 22.48 4.87
CA ARG A 130 -15.88 23.93 5.01
C ARG A 130 -16.32 24.50 6.36
N ALA A 131 -17.35 23.93 6.97
CA ALA A 131 -18.01 24.45 8.16
C ALA A 131 -17.17 24.28 9.44
N ALA A 132 -16.28 23.29 9.48
CA ALA A 132 -15.34 23.07 10.58
C ALA A 132 -14.09 23.98 10.50
N GLY A 133 -13.95 24.83 9.47
CA GLY A 133 -12.84 25.78 9.31
C GLY A 133 -11.52 25.17 8.82
N PHE A 134 -11.39 23.84 8.77
CA PHE A 134 -10.21 23.15 8.26
C PHE A 134 -10.10 23.23 6.73
N GLN A 135 -8.89 23.40 6.20
CA GLN A 135 -8.60 23.26 4.77
C GLN A 135 -8.08 21.84 4.49
N CYS A 136 -8.98 20.96 4.06
CA CYS A 136 -8.66 19.56 3.73
C CYS A 136 -8.61 19.33 2.21
N GLU A 137 -7.73 18.42 1.77
CA GLU A 137 -7.50 18.06 0.37
C GLU A 137 -7.10 16.58 0.30
N HIS A 138 -7.81 15.76 -0.51
CA HIS A 138 -7.50 14.34 -0.64
C HIS A 138 -6.12 14.10 -1.26
N LYS A 139 -5.28 13.29 -0.61
CA LYS A 139 -3.95 12.94 -1.12
C LYS A 139 -3.72 11.43 -1.04
N ALA A 140 -3.62 10.81 -2.22
CA ALA A 140 -3.25 9.41 -2.41
C ALA A 140 -1.93 9.31 -3.20
N PRO A 141 -0.78 9.76 -2.64
CA PRO A 141 0.52 9.59 -3.26
C PRO A 141 0.93 8.11 -3.26
N GLN A 142 1.95 7.75 -4.05
CA GLN A 142 2.44 6.36 -4.09
C GLN A 142 3.00 5.86 -2.75
N ASP A 143 3.46 6.76 -1.88
CA ASP A 143 3.93 6.45 -0.53
C ASP A 143 2.84 6.54 0.56
N VAL A 144 1.54 6.60 0.19
CA VAL A 144 0.43 6.83 1.13
C VAL A 144 0.42 5.89 2.35
N TRP A 145 0.86 4.64 2.20
CA TRP A 145 0.99 3.71 3.33
C TRP A 145 2.16 4.09 4.24
N ALA A 146 3.33 4.42 3.67
CA ALA A 146 4.49 4.89 4.42
C ALA A 146 4.16 6.18 5.18
N ALA A 147 3.54 7.17 4.53
CA ALA A 147 3.16 8.44 5.15
C ALA A 147 2.21 8.29 6.36
N LYS A 148 1.36 7.25 6.40
CA LYS A 148 0.55 6.92 7.58
C LYS A 148 1.38 6.30 8.70
N VAL A 149 2.29 5.37 8.39
CA VAL A 149 3.05 4.62 9.40
C VAL A 149 4.33 5.32 9.85
N ASP A 150 4.86 6.30 9.11
CA ASP A 150 5.92 7.21 9.56
C ASP A 150 5.41 8.52 10.18
N GLY A 151 4.13 8.85 9.96
CA GLY A 151 3.42 9.96 10.63
C GLY A 151 3.30 11.26 9.85
N ARG A 152 3.85 11.34 8.63
CA ARG A 152 3.74 12.55 7.78
C ARG A 152 2.30 12.86 7.33
N ALA A 153 1.38 11.90 7.37
CA ALA A 153 -0.02 12.10 7.01
C ALA A 153 -0.83 12.72 8.17
N SER A 154 -1.48 13.88 7.94
CA SER A 154 -2.14 14.66 9.00
C SER A 154 -3.57 14.19 9.36
N LEU A 155 -4.32 13.69 8.38
CA LEU A 155 -5.65 13.10 8.55
C LEU A 155 -5.81 12.01 7.49
N PHE A 156 -6.38 10.86 7.87
CA PHE A 156 -6.54 9.73 6.97
C PHE A 156 -7.59 8.75 7.50
N LEU A 157 -8.18 7.97 6.57
CA LEU A 157 -8.91 6.76 6.93
C LEU A 157 -7.92 5.58 7.01
N PHE A 158 -8.00 4.83 8.11
CA PHE A 158 -7.27 3.57 8.36
C PHE A 158 -8.04 2.78 9.43
N GLY A 159 -7.94 1.46 9.43
CA GLY A 159 -8.48 0.62 10.50
C GLY A 159 -7.33 -0.07 11.24
N HIS A 160 -7.27 0.09 12.55
CA HIS A 160 -6.32 -0.68 13.38
C HIS A 160 -6.84 -2.11 13.60
N GLY A 161 -5.96 -3.00 14.07
CA GLY A 161 -6.38 -4.31 14.58
C GLY A 161 -7.20 -4.12 15.85
N GLY A 162 -8.53 -4.17 15.72
CA GLY A 162 -9.43 -4.21 16.86
C GLY A 162 -9.47 -5.61 17.48
N ALA A 163 -9.57 -5.67 18.80
CA ALA A 163 -9.59 -6.90 19.56
C ALA A 163 -10.97 -7.59 19.50
N THR A 164 -10.99 -8.92 19.64
CA THR A 164 -12.19 -9.76 19.44
C THR A 164 -12.69 -10.46 20.71
N ILE A 165 -11.91 -10.44 21.80
CA ILE A 165 -12.21 -11.13 23.06
C ILE A 165 -12.45 -10.10 24.17
N ASP A 166 -11.55 -9.12 24.28
CA ASP A 166 -11.52 -8.07 25.30
C ASP A 166 -11.05 -6.73 24.69
N PRO A 167 -11.23 -5.57 25.35
CA PRO A 167 -10.79 -4.28 24.80
C PRO A 167 -9.29 -3.97 25.02
N TRP A 168 -8.56 -4.72 25.85
CA TRP A 168 -7.20 -4.38 26.26
C TRP A 168 -6.20 -4.51 25.10
N ASP A 169 -6.33 -5.54 24.27
CA ASP A 169 -5.49 -5.71 23.05
C ASP A 169 -5.57 -4.48 22.12
N THR A 170 -6.72 -3.78 22.10
CA THR A 170 -6.89 -2.53 21.34
C THR A 170 -6.23 -1.34 22.04
N PHE A 171 -6.27 -1.31 23.37
CA PHE A 171 -5.65 -0.24 24.16
C PHE A 171 -4.11 -0.31 24.15
N MET A 172 -3.54 -1.50 24.00
CA MET A 172 -2.09 -1.70 23.85
C MET A 172 -1.49 -0.96 22.65
N LEU A 173 -2.29 -0.59 21.65
CA LEU A 173 -1.88 0.28 20.54
C LEU A 173 -1.43 1.67 21.05
N TYR A 174 -2.09 2.22 22.06
CA TYR A 174 -1.90 3.61 22.53
C TYR A 174 -0.82 3.78 23.59
N ARG A 175 0.05 2.78 23.77
CA ARG A 175 1.21 2.88 24.66
C ARG A 175 2.28 3.83 24.13
N LYS A 176 3.03 4.42 25.06
CA LYS A 176 4.20 5.28 24.82
C LYS A 176 5.29 4.58 24.01
N GLU A 177 5.49 3.29 24.23
CA GLU A 177 6.45 2.45 23.48
C GLU A 177 6.09 2.36 21.97
N ASN A 178 4.80 2.42 21.64
CA ASN A 178 4.31 2.36 20.26
C ASN A 178 4.21 3.76 19.61
N ALA A 179 4.16 4.83 20.40
CA ALA A 179 4.11 6.24 19.96
C ALA A 179 5.49 6.73 19.45
N LEU A 180 6.04 6.03 18.46
CA LEU A 180 7.39 6.29 17.93
C LEU A 180 7.50 7.69 17.29
N PRO A 181 8.71 8.31 17.33
CA PRO A 181 8.94 9.63 16.75
C PRO A 181 8.62 9.72 15.25
N MET A 182 8.23 10.92 14.82
CA MET A 182 8.00 11.28 13.42
C MET A 182 9.14 10.78 12.51
N GLY A 183 8.80 10.07 11.43
CA GLY A 183 9.75 9.43 10.52
C GLY A 183 10.09 7.97 10.85
N GLN A 184 9.67 7.43 12.01
CA GLN A 184 9.81 6.01 12.35
C GLN A 184 8.51 5.24 12.12
N GLN A 185 8.60 4.00 11.63
CA GLN A 185 7.43 3.20 11.31
C GLN A 185 6.75 2.61 12.55
N SER A 186 5.61 3.17 12.95
CA SER A 186 4.67 2.55 13.90
C SER A 186 3.42 2.07 13.16
N TRP A 187 3.21 0.76 13.17
CA TRP A 187 2.00 0.12 12.63
C TRP A 187 0.90 -0.03 13.70
N GLY A 188 1.27 -0.03 14.99
CA GLY A 188 0.32 -0.08 16.10
C GLY A 188 -0.27 1.31 16.40
N ASN A 189 0.60 2.30 16.60
CA ASN A 189 0.18 3.65 16.99
C ASN A 189 0.33 4.65 15.84
N ILE A 190 -0.57 4.56 14.87
CA ILE A 190 -0.64 5.49 13.72
C ILE A 190 -1.13 6.89 14.11
N THR A 191 -1.55 7.13 15.35
CA THR A 191 -1.91 8.47 15.84
C THR A 191 -0.74 9.12 16.59
N ARG A 192 0.20 8.31 17.10
CA ARG A 192 1.28 8.66 18.04
C ARG A 192 0.76 9.28 19.35
N TRP A 193 -0.54 9.16 19.62
CA TRP A 193 -1.10 9.55 20.90
C TRP A 193 -0.77 8.48 21.94
N TYR A 194 -0.29 8.94 23.08
CA TYR A 194 -0.23 8.18 24.32
C TYR A 194 -0.61 9.13 25.46
N ASN A 195 -1.11 8.56 26.54
CA ASN A 195 -1.38 9.28 27.78
C ASN A 195 -0.88 8.41 28.95
N ASP A 196 -0.12 8.99 29.87
CA ASP A 196 0.51 8.23 30.97
C ASP A 196 -0.52 7.72 32.00
N GLU A 197 -1.65 8.43 32.20
CA GLU A 197 -2.79 7.98 33.01
C GLU A 197 -3.54 6.82 32.33
N PHE A 198 -3.82 6.96 31.04
CA PHE A 198 -4.41 5.88 30.22
C PHE A 198 -3.55 4.63 30.27
N THR A 199 -2.24 4.79 30.09
CA THR A 199 -1.26 3.68 30.15
C THR A 199 -1.33 2.96 31.50
N ALA A 200 -1.31 3.71 32.61
CA ALA A 200 -1.41 3.13 33.96
C ALA A 200 -2.71 2.33 34.17
N ILE A 201 -3.85 2.80 33.65
CA ILE A 201 -5.12 2.05 33.71
C ILE A 201 -5.03 0.77 32.87
N THR A 202 -4.42 0.81 31.69
CA THR A 202 -4.26 -0.38 30.83
C THR A 202 -3.28 -1.41 31.39
N ASP A 203 -2.27 -0.97 32.15
CA ASP A 203 -1.39 -1.86 32.91
C ASP A 203 -2.13 -2.48 34.12
N GLU A 204 -3.07 -1.76 34.74
CA GLU A 204 -3.95 -2.35 35.75
C GLU A 204 -4.93 -3.37 35.14
N MET A 205 -5.42 -3.13 33.92
CA MET A 205 -6.24 -4.09 33.16
C MET A 205 -5.47 -5.38 32.83
N ASN A 206 -4.23 -5.29 32.34
CA ASN A 206 -3.37 -6.45 32.07
C ASN A 206 -3.18 -7.38 33.28
N ASN A 207 -3.27 -6.83 34.50
CA ASN A 207 -3.12 -7.55 35.76
C ASN A 207 -4.47 -7.89 36.44
N THR A 208 -5.60 -7.68 35.77
CA THR A 208 -6.96 -7.93 36.29
C THR A 208 -7.59 -9.09 35.50
N ALA A 209 -8.29 -10.01 36.16
CA ALA A 209 -8.94 -11.12 35.47
C ALA A 209 -10.11 -10.66 34.59
N MET A 210 -10.34 -11.34 33.46
CA MET A 210 -11.34 -10.92 32.47
C MET A 210 -12.79 -10.98 32.97
N ASP A 211 -13.08 -11.82 33.95
CA ASP A 211 -14.38 -11.96 34.61
C ASP A 211 -14.51 -11.11 35.89
N ASP A 212 -13.44 -10.47 36.35
CA ASP A 212 -13.45 -9.56 37.50
C ASP A 212 -14.34 -8.34 37.19
N PRO A 213 -15.36 -8.02 38.01
CA PRO A 213 -16.18 -6.82 37.87
C PRO A 213 -15.36 -5.52 37.68
N LYS A 214 -14.18 -5.45 38.30
CA LYS A 214 -13.22 -4.34 38.20
C LYS A 214 -12.82 -4.00 36.76
N MET A 215 -12.72 -5.01 35.88
CA MET A 215 -12.33 -4.82 34.48
C MET A 215 -13.22 -3.80 33.75
N LYS A 216 -14.53 -3.78 34.08
CA LYS A 216 -15.51 -2.85 33.48
C LYS A 216 -15.29 -1.41 33.94
N ASP A 217 -14.83 -1.20 35.17
CA ASP A 217 -14.57 0.14 35.71
C ASP A 217 -13.20 0.67 35.29
N LEU A 218 -12.21 -0.20 35.07
CA LEU A 218 -10.95 0.18 34.40
C LEU A 218 -11.21 0.59 32.94
N PHE A 219 -11.95 -0.22 32.20
CA PHE A 219 -12.36 0.11 30.82
C PHE A 219 -13.08 1.45 30.73
N ARG A 220 -14.00 1.75 31.67
CA ARG A 220 -14.70 3.06 31.73
C ARG A 220 -13.72 4.24 31.90
N LYS A 221 -12.77 4.15 32.83
CA LYS A 221 -11.75 5.21 33.04
C LYS A 221 -10.88 5.40 31.80
N ALA A 222 -10.40 4.31 31.21
CA ALA A 222 -9.61 4.35 29.97
C ALA A 222 -10.40 5.02 28.84
N MET A 223 -11.66 4.63 28.63
CA MET A 223 -12.52 5.23 27.60
C MET A 223 -12.90 6.69 27.89
N GLU A 224 -12.97 7.13 29.14
CA GLU A 224 -13.24 8.54 29.46
C GLU A 224 -12.07 9.44 28.99
N ILE A 225 -10.83 9.03 29.24
CA ILE A 225 -9.63 9.69 28.71
C ILE A 225 -9.65 9.64 27.18
N TRP A 226 -9.90 8.45 26.62
CA TRP A 226 -9.86 8.20 25.18
C TRP A 226 -10.89 9.04 24.41
N TYR A 227 -12.15 9.12 24.86
CA TYR A 227 -13.17 9.96 24.20
C TYR A 227 -12.96 11.46 24.42
N ARG A 228 -12.27 11.86 25.50
CA ARG A 228 -11.95 13.26 25.79
C ARG A 228 -10.80 13.80 24.93
N GLU A 229 -9.83 12.95 24.60
CA GLU A 229 -8.65 13.31 23.80
C GLU A 229 -8.76 12.86 22.32
N LEU A 230 -9.69 11.94 22.03
CA LEU A 230 -10.13 11.46 20.71
C LEU A 230 -8.96 11.19 19.73
N PRO A 231 -8.07 10.23 20.04
CA PRO A 231 -6.87 9.97 19.23
C PRO A 231 -7.19 9.43 17.83
N ASP A 232 -8.30 8.70 17.68
CA ASP A 232 -8.98 8.47 16.40
C ASP A 232 -10.49 8.74 16.53
N CYS A 233 -11.19 8.76 15.40
CA CYS A 233 -12.64 8.92 15.36
C CYS A 233 -13.28 7.66 14.73
N PRO A 234 -13.99 6.81 15.50
CA PRO A 234 -14.57 5.58 14.98
C PRO A 234 -15.78 5.84 14.07
N LEU A 235 -15.58 5.78 12.75
CA LEU A 235 -16.62 6.08 11.75
C LEU A 235 -17.47 4.86 11.36
N VAL A 236 -16.86 3.68 11.19
CA VAL A 236 -17.54 2.48 10.70
C VAL A 236 -16.75 1.21 11.05
N GLN A 237 -17.45 0.13 11.41
CA GLN A 237 -16.83 -1.20 11.49
C GLN A 237 -16.57 -1.72 10.07
N TRP A 238 -15.30 -1.98 9.74
CA TRP A 238 -14.94 -2.42 8.39
C TRP A 238 -15.32 -3.89 8.15
N PHE A 239 -16.11 -4.13 7.09
CA PHE A 239 -16.55 -5.47 6.70
C PHE A 239 -15.57 -6.09 5.68
N HIS A 240 -15.03 -7.26 6.01
CA HIS A 240 -14.26 -8.10 5.08
C HIS A 240 -15.15 -8.64 3.93
N ARG A 241 -15.34 -7.84 2.89
CA ARG A 241 -16.09 -8.22 1.67
C ARG A 241 -15.14 -8.82 0.64
N ILE A 242 -14.88 -10.12 0.76
CA ILE A 242 -13.81 -10.80 0.03
C ILE A 242 -14.40 -11.79 -0.99
N PRO A 243 -14.47 -11.43 -2.29
CA PRO A 243 -14.91 -12.36 -3.32
C PRO A 243 -13.86 -13.45 -3.54
N VAL A 244 -14.31 -14.71 -3.59
CA VAL A 244 -13.46 -15.89 -3.82
C VAL A 244 -13.78 -16.54 -5.17
N ASN A 245 -12.76 -17.09 -5.83
CA ASN A 245 -12.94 -17.85 -7.07
C ASN A 245 -13.06 -19.35 -6.76
N THR A 246 -14.12 -19.98 -7.27
CA THR A 246 -14.44 -21.40 -7.05
C THR A 246 -14.13 -22.31 -8.25
N THR A 247 -13.51 -21.79 -9.32
CA THR A 247 -13.22 -22.56 -10.55
C THR A 247 -12.25 -23.72 -10.27
N TYR A 248 -11.17 -23.45 -9.53
CA TYR A 248 -10.12 -24.43 -9.25
C TYR A 248 -10.02 -24.85 -7.78
N TRP A 249 -10.60 -24.06 -6.87
CA TRP A 249 -10.50 -24.26 -5.42
C TRP A 249 -11.87 -24.11 -4.74
N THR A 250 -12.24 -25.14 -4.00
CA THR A 250 -13.46 -25.24 -3.19
C THR A 250 -13.09 -25.28 -1.71
N ASN A 251 -14.10 -25.37 -0.83
CA ASN A 251 -13.92 -25.31 0.64
C ASN A 251 -13.26 -24.00 1.13
N TRP A 252 -13.54 -22.89 0.44
CA TRP A 252 -13.33 -21.55 1.00
C TRP A 252 -14.14 -21.37 2.30
N PRO A 253 -13.68 -20.54 3.25
CA PRO A 253 -14.48 -20.20 4.42
C PRO A 253 -15.70 -19.34 4.02
N THR A 254 -16.86 -19.65 4.60
CA THR A 254 -18.13 -18.93 4.42
C THR A 254 -18.87 -18.81 5.75
N GLU A 255 -20.08 -18.24 5.77
CA GLU A 255 -20.92 -18.21 6.99
C GLU A 255 -21.37 -19.62 7.41
N GLU A 256 -21.64 -20.49 6.43
CA GLU A 256 -22.01 -21.90 6.62
C GLU A 256 -20.79 -22.80 6.86
N ASN A 257 -19.60 -22.33 6.51
CA ASN A 257 -18.31 -23.01 6.69
C ASN A 257 -17.29 -22.11 7.41
N PRO A 258 -17.56 -21.66 8.66
CA PRO A 258 -16.82 -20.56 9.30
C PRO A 258 -15.51 -21.03 9.97
N TYR A 259 -14.78 -21.95 9.33
CA TYR A 259 -13.53 -22.49 9.90
C TYR A 259 -12.39 -21.46 9.98
N MET A 260 -12.49 -20.37 9.21
CA MET A 260 -11.62 -19.21 9.28
C MET A 260 -12.28 -17.98 8.63
N ASN A 261 -11.65 -16.81 8.66
CA ASN A 261 -11.96 -15.73 7.73
C ASN A 261 -11.26 -15.96 6.38
N SER A 262 -11.79 -15.42 5.28
CA SER A 262 -11.24 -15.61 3.92
C SER A 262 -10.12 -14.62 3.52
N ALA A 263 -9.59 -13.83 4.46
CA ALA A 263 -8.61 -12.77 4.15
C ALA A 263 -7.19 -13.32 3.99
N LEU A 264 -6.72 -13.40 2.75
CA LEU A 264 -5.36 -13.88 2.43
C LEU A 264 -4.22 -12.94 2.88
N TRP A 265 -4.53 -11.72 3.32
CA TRP A 265 -3.57 -10.81 3.97
C TRP A 265 -3.53 -10.95 5.50
N HIS A 266 -4.42 -11.76 6.10
CA HIS A 266 -4.47 -11.96 7.54
C HIS A 266 -3.47 -13.03 7.99
N LEU A 267 -3.04 -12.99 9.26
CA LEU A 267 -2.11 -13.96 9.85
C LEU A 267 -2.58 -15.42 9.75
N THR A 268 -3.88 -15.61 9.54
CA THR A 268 -4.56 -16.91 9.41
C THR A 268 -4.59 -17.44 7.96
N MET A 269 -3.97 -16.75 6.99
CA MET A 269 -3.93 -17.16 5.56
C MET A 269 -3.56 -18.65 5.40
N LEU A 270 -2.56 -19.13 6.14
CA LEU A 270 -2.11 -20.53 6.03
C LEU A 270 -3.22 -21.53 6.36
N GLN A 271 -4.09 -21.23 7.33
CA GLN A 271 -5.23 -22.08 7.68
C GLN A 271 -6.29 -22.09 6.58
N VAL A 272 -6.50 -20.97 5.90
CA VAL A 272 -7.35 -20.89 4.69
C VAL A 272 -6.77 -21.78 3.59
N VAL A 273 -5.49 -21.58 3.24
CA VAL A 273 -4.82 -22.31 2.15
C VAL A 273 -4.78 -23.82 2.41
N LEU A 274 -4.53 -24.26 3.64
CA LEU A 274 -4.57 -25.68 4.03
C LEU A 274 -6.00 -26.25 4.07
N GLY A 275 -7.02 -25.40 4.17
CA GLY A 275 -8.44 -25.79 4.10
C GLY A 275 -8.98 -25.91 2.66
N LEU A 276 -8.37 -25.24 1.68
CA LEU A 276 -8.82 -25.29 0.29
C LEU A 276 -8.66 -26.69 -0.33
N LYS A 277 -9.64 -27.08 -1.14
CA LYS A 277 -9.65 -28.36 -1.87
C LYS A 277 -9.71 -28.09 -3.37
N ALA A 278 -8.85 -28.73 -4.16
CA ALA A 278 -8.94 -28.61 -5.62
C ALA A 278 -10.28 -29.19 -6.11
N THR A 279 -10.91 -28.55 -7.10
CA THR A 279 -12.27 -28.92 -7.56
C THR A 279 -12.38 -30.36 -8.11
N ASN A 280 -11.25 -30.95 -8.51
CA ASN A 280 -11.16 -32.24 -9.21
C ASN A 280 -10.23 -33.25 -8.47
N ALA A 281 -10.19 -33.23 -7.14
CA ALA A 281 -9.34 -34.09 -6.29
C ALA A 281 -10.16 -35.05 -5.40
#